data_AF-A0A5C3MXI1-F1
#
_entry.id   AF-A0A5C3MXI1-F1
#
_cell.length_a   1.000
_cell.length_b   1.000
_cell.length_c   1.000
_cell.angle_alpha   90.00
_cell.angle_beta   90.00
_cell.angle_gamma   90.00
#
_symmetry.space_group_name_H-M   'P 1'
#
loop_
_entity.id
_entity.type
_entity.pdbx_description
1 polymer ?
#
loop_
_entity_poly.entity_id
_entity_poly.type
_entity_poly.pdbx_seq_one_letter_code
_entity_poly.pdbx_strand_id
1 'polypeptide(L)'
;MSESLSKVYYKGLPSQPRLIATTKPITTGPEAYSVLKELRELGDHSLADFWSHGLATRLRHGLNTLGANWTSIDAVRIAEVGEDSSTAIAWIGVEVGALGFEEGSAVAGKCRAFVDGYGVQDYHVEIRESRVVRQAGNRFLDPVPFSDPTFTACDAYTATLGIPISSKNRPWVEGTAGLFISAGGDDEKVYSITARHVPLPLDEDDNKEYDHRNMGQAREDGQEHAVMDAKERAESVEGMEDDGSVAEHTDAERDLKRAELALERLKAFRHEIATSWKAEEHRVFGQLVWAPPIALSTEPGQYTLDLAVVQVDAGMPDSKNFQCNVVNIGKKYTRQEFMDKLVSLNNATLRFPASRLVKIHGEVSETDIKEPMVVFKNGGKSGMTLGRANGVSSYTRTCLGGQYRESRECPVFPIDSRRARFLRRETREPALLTPWVVWAGWSLGGWGWGGS
;
A
#
# COMPACT_ATOMS: atom_id res chain seq x y z
N MET A 1 -33.27 27.11 -5.74
CA MET A 1 -33.34 26.00 -4.75
C MET A 1 -33.14 26.58 -3.35
N SER A 2 -33.80 26.05 -2.31
CA SER A 2 -33.54 26.50 -0.93
C SER A 2 -32.27 25.85 -0.35
N GLU A 3 -31.60 26.54 0.58
CA GLU A 3 -30.40 26.00 1.24
C GLU A 3 -30.70 24.74 2.08
N SER A 4 -31.88 24.68 2.69
CA SER A 4 -32.36 23.50 3.41
C SER A 4 -32.51 22.29 2.50
N LEU A 5 -33.12 22.47 1.32
CA LEU A 5 -33.29 21.38 0.34
C LEU A 5 -31.95 20.95 -0.26
N SER A 6 -31.04 21.89 -0.55
CA SER A 6 -29.67 21.64 -1.00
C SER A 6 -28.91 20.67 -0.07
N LYS A 7 -29.11 20.80 1.26
CA LYS A 7 -28.45 19.96 2.28
C LYS A 7 -29.11 18.58 2.48
N VAL A 8 -30.39 18.41 2.16
CA VAL A 8 -31.11 17.12 2.34
C VAL A 8 -31.46 16.40 1.04
N TYR A 9 -31.11 16.94 -0.12
CA TYR A 9 -31.52 16.39 -1.41
C TYR A 9 -31.12 14.91 -1.58
N TYR A 10 -29.90 14.53 -1.19
CA TYR A 10 -29.37 13.17 -1.29
C TYR A 10 -29.51 12.35 0.00
N LYS A 11 -30.51 12.67 0.85
CA LYS A 11 -30.86 11.87 2.02
C LYS A 11 -31.08 10.41 1.63
N GLY A 12 -30.46 9.48 2.36
CA GLY A 12 -30.42 8.05 2.03
C GLY A 12 -29.10 7.57 1.44
N LEU A 13 -28.35 8.43 0.74
CA LEU A 13 -27.01 8.09 0.26
C LEU A 13 -25.98 8.11 1.41
N PRO A 14 -24.93 7.26 1.41
CA PRO A 14 -24.01 7.13 2.56
C PRO A 14 -23.35 8.43 3.03
N SER A 15 -22.98 9.31 2.09
CA SER A 15 -22.32 10.59 2.38
C SER A 15 -23.26 11.80 2.41
N GLN A 16 -24.54 11.63 2.05
CA GLN A 16 -25.57 12.68 1.92
C GLN A 16 -25.00 14.03 1.41
N PRO A 17 -24.34 14.05 0.23
CA PRO A 17 -23.61 15.23 -0.24
C PRO A 17 -24.57 16.40 -0.46
N ARG A 18 -24.04 17.62 -0.40
CA ARG A 18 -24.85 18.82 -0.69
C ARG A 18 -25.08 18.96 -2.20
N LEU A 19 -26.34 19.09 -2.62
CA LEU A 19 -26.67 19.45 -4.01
C LEU A 19 -26.36 20.93 -4.25
N ILE A 20 -25.54 21.22 -5.27
CA ILE A 20 -25.25 22.58 -5.73
C ILE A 20 -26.23 23.01 -6.82
N ALA A 21 -26.45 22.19 -7.83
CA ALA A 21 -27.35 22.50 -8.94
C ALA A 21 -27.91 21.22 -9.58
N THR A 22 -29.09 21.31 -10.20
CA THR A 22 -29.68 20.23 -10.99
C THR A 22 -30.46 20.80 -12.17
N THR A 23 -30.46 20.06 -13.27
CA THR A 23 -31.33 20.31 -14.45
C THR A 23 -32.65 19.56 -14.35
N LYS A 24 -32.87 18.76 -13.30
CA LYS A 24 -34.14 18.12 -13.00
C LYS A 24 -35.11 19.15 -12.40
N PRO A 25 -36.38 19.21 -12.84
CA PRO A 25 -37.39 20.04 -12.17
C PRO A 25 -37.50 19.67 -10.69
N ILE A 26 -37.28 20.66 -9.81
CA ILE A 26 -37.30 20.47 -8.35
C ILE A 26 -38.73 20.66 -7.83
N THR A 27 -39.27 19.66 -7.13
CA THR A 27 -40.46 19.82 -6.30
C THR A 27 -40.08 20.52 -4.99
N THR A 28 -40.80 21.58 -4.64
CA THR A 28 -40.48 22.46 -3.48
C THR A 28 -41.41 22.26 -2.27
N GLY A 29 -42.28 21.24 -2.31
CA GLY A 29 -43.22 20.92 -1.23
C GLY A 29 -42.56 20.24 -0.01
N PRO A 30 -43.27 20.11 1.12
CA PRO A 30 -42.77 19.46 2.34
C PRO A 30 -42.30 18.01 2.12
N GLU A 31 -42.94 17.31 1.19
CA GLU A 31 -42.66 15.92 0.82
C GLU A 31 -41.21 15.73 0.31
N ALA A 32 -40.65 16.72 -0.39
CA ALA A 32 -39.30 16.67 -0.97
C ALA A 32 -38.17 16.56 0.08
N TYR A 33 -38.44 16.88 1.35
CA TYR A 33 -37.46 16.80 2.46
C TYR A 33 -37.43 15.41 3.14
N SER A 34 -38.39 14.54 2.80
CA SER A 34 -38.57 13.23 3.44
C SER A 34 -38.05 12.05 2.62
N VAL A 35 -38.03 12.19 1.28
CA VAL A 35 -37.62 11.16 0.31
C VAL A 35 -36.21 10.63 0.57
N LEU A 36 -36.10 9.32 0.79
CA LEU A 36 -34.82 8.60 0.76
C LEU A 36 -34.48 8.24 -0.69
N LYS A 37 -33.21 8.41 -1.06
CA LYS A 37 -32.69 8.07 -2.39
C LYS A 37 -31.65 6.97 -2.31
N GLU A 38 -31.53 6.22 -3.39
CA GLU A 38 -30.50 5.19 -3.62
C GLU A 38 -29.86 5.34 -5.00
N LEU A 39 -28.62 4.88 -5.12
CA LEU A 39 -27.91 4.78 -6.41
C LEU A 39 -28.19 3.40 -7.03
N ARG A 40 -28.48 3.40 -8.33
CA ARG A 40 -28.63 2.21 -9.16
C ARG A 40 -27.68 2.28 -10.35
N GLU A 41 -27.33 1.12 -10.90
CA GLU A 41 -26.60 1.02 -12.16
C GLU A 41 -27.40 1.65 -13.31
N LEU A 42 -26.70 2.08 -14.36
CA LEU A 42 -27.31 2.83 -15.47
C LEU A 42 -28.12 1.94 -16.43
N GLY A 43 -27.74 0.66 -16.55
CA GLY A 43 -28.34 -0.32 -17.45
C GLY A 43 -28.15 0.01 -18.94
N ASP A 44 -29.04 -0.55 -19.79
CA ASP A 44 -29.09 -0.36 -21.24
C ASP A 44 -29.57 1.06 -21.66
N HIS A 45 -29.09 2.09 -20.98
CA HIS A 45 -29.47 3.48 -21.24
C HIS A 45 -28.43 4.15 -22.14
N SER A 46 -28.90 4.89 -23.16
CA SER A 46 -28.07 5.57 -24.17
C SER A 46 -26.91 6.44 -23.63
N LEU A 47 -27.02 6.97 -22.40
CA LEU A 47 -25.92 7.67 -21.74
C LEU A 47 -24.69 6.77 -21.52
N ALA A 48 -24.89 5.47 -21.24
CA ALA A 48 -23.83 4.47 -21.09
C ALA A 48 -23.09 4.21 -22.42
N ASP A 49 -23.84 4.03 -23.51
CA ASP A 49 -23.31 3.77 -24.85
C ASP A 49 -22.31 4.83 -25.31
N PHE A 50 -22.59 6.10 -24.99
CA PHE A 50 -21.70 7.21 -25.37
C PHE A 50 -20.66 7.57 -24.31
N TRP A 51 -20.82 7.12 -23.05
CA TRP A 51 -19.99 7.55 -21.91
C TRP A 51 -18.49 7.38 -22.16
N SER A 52 -18.10 6.14 -22.46
CA SER A 52 -16.71 5.77 -22.80
C SER A 52 -16.33 6.16 -24.23
N HIS A 53 -17.32 6.36 -25.12
CA HIS A 53 -17.14 6.74 -26.52
C HIS A 53 -17.03 8.27 -26.70
N GLY A 54 -16.29 8.92 -25.81
CA GLY A 54 -15.87 10.33 -25.90
C GLY A 54 -16.75 11.34 -25.15
N LEU A 55 -17.95 10.97 -24.70
CA LEU A 55 -18.85 11.87 -23.97
C LEU A 55 -18.24 12.29 -22.61
N ALA A 56 -17.73 11.35 -21.83
CA ALA A 56 -17.04 11.67 -20.57
C ALA A 56 -15.80 12.56 -20.80
N THR A 57 -15.07 12.35 -21.90
CA THR A 57 -13.93 13.20 -22.31
C THR A 57 -14.38 14.62 -22.63
N ARG A 58 -15.49 14.81 -23.36
CA ARG A 58 -16.05 16.15 -23.63
C ARG A 58 -16.53 16.82 -22.35
N LEU A 59 -17.18 16.10 -21.44
CA LEU A 59 -17.58 16.65 -20.13
C LEU A 59 -16.37 17.11 -19.30
N ARG A 60 -15.32 16.30 -19.19
CA ARG A 60 -14.06 16.66 -18.50
C ARG A 60 -13.42 17.92 -19.09
N HIS A 61 -13.30 17.98 -20.42
CA HIS A 61 -12.73 19.14 -21.10
C HIS A 61 -13.60 20.38 -20.89
N GLY A 62 -14.93 20.25 -21.02
CA GLY A 62 -15.88 21.34 -20.79
C GLY A 62 -15.82 21.90 -19.38
N LEU A 63 -15.77 21.04 -18.35
CA LEU A 63 -15.64 21.47 -16.95
C LEU A 63 -14.31 22.21 -16.70
N ASN A 64 -13.20 21.72 -17.27
CA ASN A 64 -11.90 22.40 -17.22
C ASN A 64 -11.96 23.78 -17.88
N THR A 65 -12.55 23.90 -19.07
CA THR A 65 -12.72 25.19 -19.78
C THR A 65 -13.61 26.17 -19.03
N LEU A 66 -14.54 25.66 -18.21
CA LEU A 66 -15.41 26.47 -17.35
C LEU A 66 -14.78 26.86 -16.02
N GLY A 67 -13.55 26.42 -15.72
CA GLY A 67 -12.88 26.71 -14.44
C GLY A 67 -13.53 26.02 -13.24
N ALA A 68 -14.31 24.96 -13.45
CA ALA A 68 -14.95 24.22 -12.36
C ALA A 68 -13.96 23.22 -11.75
N ASN A 69 -13.67 23.35 -10.45
CA ASN A 69 -12.88 22.37 -9.68
C ASN A 69 -13.69 21.08 -9.45
N TRP A 70 -13.81 20.26 -10.49
CA TRP A 70 -14.51 18.97 -10.44
C TRP A 70 -13.62 17.88 -9.83
N THR A 71 -14.23 16.97 -9.09
CA THR A 71 -13.56 15.83 -8.42
C THR A 71 -13.98 14.48 -8.99
N SER A 72 -15.23 14.33 -9.43
CA SER A 72 -15.76 13.10 -10.05
C SER A 72 -16.80 13.43 -11.10
N ILE A 73 -16.99 12.52 -12.06
CA ILE A 73 -18.03 12.59 -13.08
C ILE A 73 -18.52 11.17 -13.28
N ASP A 74 -19.73 10.92 -12.83
CA ASP A 74 -20.31 9.59 -12.68
C ASP A 74 -21.60 9.50 -13.53
N ALA A 75 -21.88 8.34 -14.13
CA ALA A 75 -23.14 8.09 -14.86
C ALA A 75 -23.94 7.04 -14.10
N VAL A 76 -25.02 7.47 -13.47
CA VAL A 76 -25.77 6.65 -12.49
C VAL A 76 -27.25 6.78 -12.72
N ARG A 77 -28.04 5.84 -12.17
CA ARG A 77 -29.45 6.08 -11.92
C ARG A 77 -29.63 6.46 -10.45
N ILE A 78 -30.47 7.46 -10.19
CA ILE A 78 -30.90 7.78 -8.82
C ILE A 78 -32.40 7.50 -8.73
N ALA A 79 -32.77 6.66 -7.77
CA ALA A 79 -34.13 6.24 -7.50
C ALA A 79 -34.57 6.73 -6.11
N GLU A 80 -35.87 6.75 -5.88
CA GLU A 80 -36.43 6.87 -4.53
C GLU A 80 -36.56 5.47 -3.93
N VAL A 81 -36.24 5.30 -2.65
CA VAL A 81 -36.17 3.97 -2.02
C VAL A 81 -37.57 3.35 -1.99
N GLY A 82 -37.71 2.19 -2.63
CA GLY A 82 -38.99 1.48 -2.79
C GLY A 82 -39.73 1.75 -4.11
N GLU A 83 -39.26 2.70 -4.93
CA GLU A 83 -39.82 2.95 -6.27
C GLU A 83 -39.09 2.14 -7.35
N ASP A 84 -39.83 1.53 -8.29
CA ASP A 84 -39.23 0.88 -9.47
C ASP A 84 -38.63 1.92 -10.42
N SER A 85 -39.20 3.13 -10.46
CA SER A 85 -38.75 4.21 -11.34
C SER A 85 -37.41 4.81 -10.88
N SER A 86 -36.58 5.20 -11.85
CA SER A 86 -35.27 5.81 -11.57
C SER A 86 -34.87 6.79 -12.68
N THR A 87 -34.19 7.87 -12.31
CA THR A 87 -33.75 8.91 -13.25
C THR A 87 -32.27 8.69 -13.61
N ALA A 88 -31.94 8.61 -14.90
CA ALA A 88 -30.55 8.61 -15.36
C ALA A 88 -29.91 9.99 -15.15
N ILE A 89 -28.74 10.04 -14.52
CA ILE A 89 -28.09 11.28 -14.11
C ILE A 89 -26.59 11.25 -14.46
N ALA A 90 -26.14 12.31 -15.12
CA ALA A 90 -24.73 12.70 -15.18
C ALA A 90 -24.39 13.46 -13.89
N TRP A 91 -23.75 12.77 -12.96
CA TRP A 91 -23.54 13.18 -11.58
C TRP A 91 -22.13 13.74 -11.41
N ILE A 92 -22.02 15.04 -11.16
CA ILE A 92 -20.74 15.74 -11.16
C ILE A 92 -20.40 16.16 -9.73
N GLY A 93 -19.30 15.63 -9.20
CA GLY A 93 -18.73 16.09 -7.93
C GLY A 93 -17.83 17.31 -8.14
N VAL A 94 -17.96 18.34 -7.31
CA VAL A 94 -17.04 19.50 -7.23
C VAL A 94 -16.51 19.68 -5.82
N GLU A 95 -15.36 20.33 -5.68
CA GLU A 95 -14.79 20.63 -4.36
C GLU A 95 -15.75 21.44 -3.48
N VAL A 96 -15.68 21.21 -2.16
CA VAL A 96 -16.55 21.87 -1.18
C VAL A 96 -16.31 23.39 -1.22
N GLY A 97 -17.38 24.16 -1.48
CA GLY A 97 -17.30 25.61 -1.61
C GLY A 97 -16.77 26.15 -2.95
N ALA A 98 -16.44 25.29 -3.93
CA ALA A 98 -15.88 25.73 -5.21
C ALA A 98 -16.88 26.34 -6.20
N LEU A 99 -18.19 26.15 -6.01
CA LEU A 99 -19.25 26.74 -6.85
C LEU A 99 -20.45 27.21 -6.02
N GLY A 100 -20.98 28.39 -6.34
CA GLY A 100 -22.30 28.85 -5.91
C GLY A 100 -23.45 28.19 -6.69
N PHE A 101 -24.70 28.46 -6.26
CA PHE A 101 -25.91 27.93 -6.91
C PHE A 101 -26.07 28.42 -8.37
N GLU A 102 -25.87 29.72 -8.62
CA GLU A 102 -25.98 30.32 -9.96
C GLU A 102 -24.91 29.79 -10.91
N GLU A 103 -23.65 29.77 -10.46
CA GLU A 103 -22.50 29.25 -11.22
C GLU A 103 -22.66 27.76 -11.51
N GLY A 104 -23.03 26.97 -10.51
CA GLY A 104 -23.34 25.56 -10.66
C GLY A 104 -24.50 25.30 -11.62
N SER A 105 -25.54 26.15 -11.61
CA SER A 105 -26.65 26.05 -12.57
C SER A 105 -26.22 26.35 -14.00
N ALA A 106 -25.36 27.35 -14.19
CA ALA A 106 -24.77 27.67 -15.49
C ALA A 106 -23.83 26.56 -16.00
N VAL A 107 -23.03 25.95 -15.11
CA VAL A 107 -22.18 24.79 -15.44
C VAL A 107 -23.03 23.57 -15.79
N ALA A 108 -24.06 23.25 -14.99
CA ALA A 108 -24.95 22.11 -15.23
C ALA A 108 -25.68 22.23 -16.59
N GLY A 109 -26.17 23.43 -16.92
CA GLY A 109 -26.79 23.72 -18.22
C GLY A 109 -25.83 23.59 -19.42
N LYS A 110 -24.54 23.93 -19.25
CA LYS A 110 -23.53 23.71 -20.29
C LYS A 110 -23.15 22.23 -20.44
N CYS A 111 -22.98 21.51 -19.33
CA CYS A 111 -22.77 20.06 -19.33
C CYS A 111 -23.93 19.31 -20.00
N ARG A 112 -25.17 19.76 -19.76
CA ARG A 112 -26.38 19.30 -20.45
C ARG A 112 -26.26 19.49 -21.96
N ALA A 113 -25.97 20.71 -22.42
CA ALA A 113 -25.79 20.98 -23.85
C ALA A 113 -24.68 20.15 -24.51
N PHE A 114 -23.61 19.79 -23.79
CA PHE A 114 -22.55 18.92 -24.31
C PHE A 114 -23.00 17.47 -24.54
N VAL A 115 -23.86 16.94 -23.67
CA VAL A 115 -24.40 15.58 -23.75
C VAL A 115 -25.58 15.49 -24.72
N ASP A 116 -26.44 16.50 -24.75
CA ASP A 116 -27.52 16.61 -25.75
C ASP A 116 -26.96 16.61 -27.19
N GLY A 117 -25.72 17.11 -27.37
CA GLY A 117 -24.96 17.05 -28.63
C GLY A 117 -24.53 15.64 -29.08
N TYR A 118 -24.79 14.59 -28.28
CA TYR A 118 -24.68 13.17 -28.68
C TYR A 118 -26.05 12.53 -28.97
N GLY A 119 -27.15 13.29 -28.91
CA GLY A 119 -28.51 12.79 -29.13
C GLY A 119 -29.18 12.13 -27.91
N VAL A 120 -28.50 12.09 -26.76
CA VAL A 120 -29.04 11.59 -25.49
C VAL A 120 -29.96 12.67 -24.90
N GLN A 121 -31.20 12.33 -24.52
CA GLN A 121 -32.16 13.28 -23.94
C GLN A 121 -32.79 12.83 -22.61
N ASP A 122 -32.95 11.52 -22.38
CA ASP A 122 -33.56 10.94 -21.17
C ASP A 122 -32.59 10.85 -19.98
N TYR A 123 -32.13 12.00 -19.51
CA TYR A 123 -31.24 12.10 -18.34
C TYR A 123 -31.37 13.49 -17.72
N HIS A 124 -30.69 13.72 -16.60
CA HIS A 124 -30.40 15.06 -16.08
C HIS A 124 -28.93 15.20 -15.67
N VAL A 125 -28.42 16.44 -15.64
CA VAL A 125 -27.15 16.78 -14.98
C VAL A 125 -27.44 17.25 -13.55
N GLU A 126 -26.67 16.75 -12.59
CA GLU A 126 -26.68 17.20 -11.19
C GLU A 126 -25.25 17.45 -10.69
N ILE A 127 -25.02 18.58 -10.03
CA ILE A 127 -23.73 18.96 -9.44
C ILE A 127 -23.86 18.91 -7.92
N ARG A 128 -22.92 18.23 -7.26
CA ARG A 128 -22.85 18.08 -5.80
C ARG A 128 -21.48 18.44 -5.24
N GLU A 129 -21.45 18.87 -3.99
CA GLU A 129 -20.19 18.93 -3.23
C GLU A 129 -19.63 17.51 -3.06
N SER A 130 -18.31 17.42 -3.09
CA SER A 130 -17.62 16.16 -3.25
C SER A 130 -16.18 16.25 -2.76
N ARG A 131 -15.70 15.13 -2.22
CA ARG A 131 -14.28 14.87 -2.03
C ARG A 131 -14.05 13.41 -2.36
N VAL A 132 -13.32 13.13 -3.44
CA VAL A 132 -12.91 11.77 -3.75
C VAL A 132 -11.84 11.37 -2.74
N VAL A 133 -12.23 10.55 -1.78
CA VAL A 133 -11.30 9.77 -0.96
C VAL A 133 -11.15 8.41 -1.62
N ARG A 134 -9.92 7.92 -1.74
CA ARG A 134 -9.72 6.48 -1.95
C ARG A 134 -10.30 5.78 -0.72
N GLN A 135 -11.11 4.74 -0.93
CA GLN A 135 -11.15 3.71 0.10
C GLN A 135 -9.73 3.16 0.16
N ALA A 136 -9.13 3.20 1.35
CA ALA A 136 -7.86 2.53 1.58
C ALA A 136 -8.02 1.04 1.23
N GLY A 137 -6.91 0.37 0.95
CA GLY A 137 -6.89 -1.09 1.01
C GLY A 137 -7.33 -1.62 2.37
N ASN A 138 -7.30 -2.93 2.53
CA ASN A 138 -7.55 -3.52 3.84
C ASN A 138 -6.55 -2.97 4.85
N ARG A 139 -7.06 -2.53 6.01
CA ARG A 139 -6.21 -2.07 7.11
C ARG A 139 -5.13 -3.10 7.41
N PHE A 140 -3.91 -2.64 7.68
CA PHE A 140 -2.86 -3.52 8.18
C PHE A 140 -3.35 -4.28 9.41
N LEU A 141 -3.03 -5.57 9.45
CA LEU A 141 -3.33 -6.42 10.58
C LEU A 141 -2.45 -6.04 11.77
N ASP A 142 -3.01 -6.18 12.97
CA ASP A 142 -2.26 -5.96 14.20
C ASP A 142 -1.28 -7.13 14.43
N PRO A 143 -0.02 -6.87 14.82
CA PRO A 143 0.92 -7.92 15.19
C PRO A 143 0.39 -8.81 16.32
N VAL A 144 0.13 -10.08 16.01
CA VAL A 144 -0.38 -11.06 16.98
C VAL A 144 0.73 -11.56 17.94
N PRO A 145 0.38 -12.13 19.11
CA PRO A 145 1.37 -12.72 20.02
C PRO A 145 2.12 -13.91 19.38
N PHE A 146 3.38 -14.15 19.79
CA PHE A 146 4.19 -15.28 19.30
C PHE A 146 3.52 -16.67 19.48
N SER A 147 2.70 -16.82 20.52
CA SER A 147 1.92 -18.02 20.81
C SER A 147 0.75 -18.24 19.85
N ASP A 148 0.37 -17.24 19.04
CA ASP A 148 -0.68 -17.42 18.05
C ASP A 148 -0.16 -18.27 16.87
N PRO A 149 -0.97 -19.24 16.37
CA PRO A 149 -0.60 -20.03 15.20
C PRO A 149 -0.42 -19.19 13.93
N THR A 150 -1.17 -18.10 13.77
CA THR A 150 -1.16 -17.24 12.57
C THR A 150 0.06 -16.31 12.50
N PHE A 151 0.83 -16.16 13.59
CA PHE A 151 1.95 -15.20 13.73
C PHE A 151 2.92 -15.12 12.54
N THR A 152 3.29 -16.25 11.93
CA THR A 152 4.22 -16.28 10.78
C THR A 152 3.54 -15.96 9.44
N ALA A 153 2.21 -16.12 9.36
CA ALA A 153 1.42 -15.90 8.17
C ALA A 153 0.84 -14.48 8.11
N CYS A 154 0.45 -13.90 9.26
CA CYS A 154 0.01 -12.51 9.35
C CYS A 154 1.13 -11.50 9.08
N ASP A 155 2.39 -11.85 9.32
CA ASP A 155 3.55 -10.94 9.30
C ASP A 155 3.60 -10.02 8.06
N ALA A 156 3.35 -10.59 6.87
CA ALA A 156 3.35 -9.86 5.61
C ALA A 156 2.26 -8.77 5.50
N TYR A 157 1.13 -8.97 6.18
CA TYR A 157 -0.05 -8.08 6.20
C TYR A 157 -0.02 -7.10 7.38
N THR A 158 1.04 -7.11 8.19
CA THR A 158 1.19 -6.20 9.33
C THR A 158 2.01 -4.98 8.96
N ALA A 159 1.81 -3.88 9.68
CA ALA A 159 2.60 -2.65 9.51
C ALA A 159 4.04 -2.75 10.09
N THR A 160 4.64 -3.95 10.10
CA THR A 160 6.03 -4.16 10.52
C THR A 160 6.99 -3.97 9.35
N LEU A 161 8.24 -3.62 9.62
CA LEU A 161 9.27 -3.42 8.61
C LEU A 161 9.61 -4.74 7.92
N GLY A 162 9.60 -4.73 6.58
CA GLY A 162 9.78 -5.96 5.79
C GLY A 162 8.61 -6.30 4.86
N ILE A 163 7.56 -5.45 4.80
CA ILE A 163 6.36 -5.66 3.96
C ILE A 163 6.75 -5.83 2.49
N PRO A 164 6.40 -6.95 1.83
CA PRO A 164 6.64 -7.12 0.40
C PRO A 164 5.69 -6.22 -0.40
N ILE A 165 6.24 -5.42 -1.32
CA ILE A 165 5.45 -4.50 -2.16
C ILE A 165 5.84 -4.59 -3.63
N SER A 166 4.95 -4.17 -4.51
CA SER A 166 5.17 -3.96 -5.94
C SER A 166 4.32 -2.79 -6.43
N SER A 167 4.54 -2.30 -7.66
CA SER A 167 3.57 -1.39 -8.30
C SER A 167 2.37 -2.19 -8.81
N LYS A 168 1.16 -1.63 -8.72
CA LYS A 168 -0.07 -2.22 -9.26
C LYS A 168 0.06 -2.61 -10.73
N ASN A 169 0.74 -1.78 -11.51
CA ASN A 169 0.95 -1.97 -12.94
C ASN A 169 2.10 -2.95 -13.27
N ARG A 170 2.95 -3.29 -12.29
CA ARG A 170 4.18 -4.11 -12.44
C ARG A 170 4.34 -5.11 -11.29
N PRO A 171 3.39 -6.02 -11.06
CA PRO A 171 3.44 -6.96 -9.93
C PRO A 171 4.66 -7.91 -9.95
N TRP A 172 5.36 -8.07 -11.08
CA TRP A 172 6.60 -8.83 -11.20
C TRP A 172 7.83 -8.13 -10.59
N VAL A 173 7.78 -6.80 -10.41
CA VAL A 173 8.85 -6.03 -9.75
C VAL A 173 8.52 -5.91 -8.26
N GLU A 174 8.96 -6.92 -7.51
CA GLU A 174 8.83 -6.95 -6.06
C GLU A 174 10.02 -6.28 -5.35
N GLY A 175 9.69 -5.46 -4.36
CA GLY A 175 10.63 -4.91 -3.38
C GLY A 175 10.06 -5.00 -1.97
N THR A 176 10.48 -4.05 -1.13
CA THR A 176 10.05 -4.00 0.27
C THR A 176 9.64 -2.58 0.66
N ALA A 177 8.58 -2.43 1.46
CA ALA A 177 8.33 -1.18 2.18
C ALA A 177 9.40 -1.06 3.28
N GLY A 178 10.19 0.00 3.18
CA GLY A 178 11.25 0.33 4.10
C GLY A 178 10.71 1.00 5.36
N LEU A 179 11.40 2.05 5.83
CA LEU A 179 10.96 2.81 7.00
C LEU A 179 9.69 3.61 6.71
N PHE A 180 8.90 3.80 7.76
CA PHE A 180 7.81 4.77 7.81
C PHE A 180 8.31 6.09 8.40
N ILE A 181 7.89 7.20 7.80
CA ILE A 181 8.18 8.57 8.24
C ILE A 181 6.90 9.40 8.27
N SER A 182 6.88 10.48 9.03
CA SER A 182 5.93 11.58 8.85
C SER A 182 6.66 12.80 8.26
N ALA A 183 5.94 13.69 7.59
CA ALA A 183 6.52 14.94 7.10
C ALA A 183 6.76 15.97 8.24
N GLY A 184 6.18 15.74 9.42
CA GLY A 184 6.29 16.61 10.58
C GLY A 184 5.39 17.86 10.49
N GLY A 185 5.45 18.71 11.52
CA GLY A 185 4.55 19.85 11.64
C GLY A 185 3.09 19.41 11.72
N ASP A 186 2.23 20.05 10.92
CA ASP A 186 0.80 19.80 10.87
C ASP A 186 0.40 18.67 9.89
N ASP A 187 1.35 18.00 9.22
CA ASP A 187 1.04 16.89 8.31
C ASP A 187 0.92 15.56 9.07
N GLU A 188 -0.31 15.16 9.35
CA GLU A 188 -0.67 13.90 10.02
C GLU A 188 -0.43 12.64 9.16
N LYS A 189 -0.01 12.79 7.89
CA LYS A 189 0.19 11.65 6.98
C LYS A 189 1.41 10.80 7.34
N VAL A 190 1.25 9.50 7.10
CA VAL A 190 2.33 8.52 7.11
C VAL A 190 2.83 8.30 5.68
N TYR A 191 4.14 8.28 5.51
CA TYR A 191 4.81 7.93 4.27
C TYR A 191 5.70 6.70 4.51
N SER A 192 5.87 5.86 3.49
CA SER A 192 6.81 4.76 3.47
C SER A 192 7.93 5.03 2.47
N ILE A 193 9.16 4.72 2.85
CA ILE A 193 10.34 4.79 1.99
C ILE A 193 10.55 3.44 1.32
N THR A 194 10.75 3.41 0.01
CA THR A 194 11.26 2.22 -0.71
C THR A 194 12.39 2.59 -1.66
N ALA A 195 12.98 1.60 -2.34
CA ALA A 195 13.97 1.84 -3.39
C ALA A 195 13.24 2.25 -4.68
N ARG A 196 13.79 3.19 -5.45
CA ARG A 196 13.14 3.74 -6.66
C ARG A 196 12.90 2.69 -7.72
N HIS A 197 13.82 1.75 -7.88
CA HIS A 197 13.70 0.68 -8.88
C HIS A 197 12.51 -0.24 -8.64
N VAL A 198 11.85 -0.19 -7.47
CA VAL A 198 10.67 -1.01 -7.16
C VAL A 198 9.42 -0.46 -7.86
N PRO A 199 9.02 0.82 -7.69
CA PRO A 199 7.91 1.37 -8.46
C PRO A 199 8.29 1.82 -9.88
N LEU A 200 9.55 2.24 -10.10
CA LEU A 200 10.07 2.81 -11.35
C LEU A 200 11.34 2.05 -11.80
N PRO A 201 11.19 0.83 -12.35
CA PRO A 201 12.30 -0.02 -12.74
C PRO A 201 13.02 0.52 -13.99
N LEU A 202 14.36 0.44 -13.99
CA LEU A 202 15.26 1.13 -14.93
C LEU A 202 15.22 0.65 -16.38
N ASP A 203 14.57 -0.47 -16.65
CA ASP A 203 14.31 -1.03 -17.98
C ASP A 203 12.99 -0.51 -18.60
N GLU A 204 12.06 -0.02 -17.77
CA GLU A 204 10.78 0.56 -18.20
C GLU A 204 10.67 2.09 -17.98
N ASP A 205 11.58 2.69 -17.21
CA ASP A 205 11.58 4.11 -16.82
C ASP A 205 12.89 4.84 -17.21
N ASP A 206 12.79 6.12 -17.56
CA ASP A 206 13.91 6.92 -18.10
C ASP A 206 14.83 7.57 -17.04
N ASN A 207 14.69 7.15 -15.78
CA ASN A 207 15.45 7.60 -14.63
C ASN A 207 15.35 9.12 -14.33
N LYS A 208 14.24 9.77 -14.70
CA LYS A 208 13.95 11.17 -14.31
C LYS A 208 13.38 11.29 -12.91
N GLU A 209 13.33 12.52 -12.40
CA GLU A 209 12.60 12.81 -11.17
C GLU A 209 11.10 12.58 -11.38
N TYR A 210 10.51 11.77 -10.50
CA TYR A 210 9.06 11.67 -10.35
C TYR A 210 8.63 12.60 -9.21
N ASP A 211 7.71 13.51 -9.48
CA ASP A 211 6.98 14.29 -8.47
C ASP A 211 5.51 14.31 -8.87
N HIS A 212 4.66 13.70 -8.04
CA HIS A 212 3.23 13.57 -8.30
C HIS A 212 2.50 14.93 -8.45
N ARG A 213 3.10 16.03 -7.97
CA ARG A 213 2.55 17.38 -8.14
C ARG A 213 2.60 17.87 -9.59
N ASN A 214 3.45 17.27 -10.43
CA ASN A 214 3.53 17.57 -11.85
C ASN A 214 2.45 16.81 -12.63
N MET A 215 1.36 17.52 -12.96
CA MET A 215 0.15 17.02 -13.65
C MET A 215 0.35 16.26 -14.99
N GLY A 216 1.58 16.17 -15.50
CA GLY A 216 1.92 15.46 -16.75
C GLY A 216 2.46 14.03 -16.56
N GLN A 217 2.78 13.60 -15.34
CA GLN A 217 3.31 12.24 -15.08
C GLN A 217 2.17 11.24 -14.81
N ALA A 218 2.35 10.00 -15.29
CA ALA A 218 1.41 8.91 -15.04
C ALA A 218 1.38 8.54 -13.55
N ARG A 219 0.21 8.10 -13.05
CA ARG A 219 0.05 7.73 -11.63
C ARG A 219 0.57 6.31 -11.39
N GLU A 220 1.46 6.17 -10.41
CA GLU A 220 1.92 4.88 -9.93
C GLU A 220 1.39 4.61 -8.51
N ASP A 221 0.65 3.49 -8.38
CA ASP A 221 0.02 3.03 -7.15
C ASP A 221 0.78 1.83 -6.58
N GLY A 222 1.12 1.87 -5.30
CA GLY A 222 1.83 0.79 -4.60
C GLY A 222 0.86 -0.24 -4.03
N GLN A 223 1.15 -1.51 -4.25
CA GLN A 223 0.39 -2.65 -3.73
C GLN A 223 1.25 -3.56 -2.86
N GLU A 224 0.62 -4.16 -1.85
CA GLU A 224 1.19 -5.24 -1.06
C GLU A 224 1.17 -6.55 -1.88
N HIS A 225 2.32 -7.24 -1.94
CA HIS A 225 2.45 -8.49 -2.68
C HIS A 225 2.52 -9.70 -1.73
N ALA A 226 1.34 -10.21 -1.33
CA ALA A 226 1.19 -11.27 -0.34
C ALA A 226 0.57 -12.57 -0.89
N VAL A 227 0.79 -12.91 -2.17
CA VAL A 227 0.21 -14.11 -2.80
C VAL A 227 1.29 -15.04 -3.32
N MET A 228 1.56 -16.12 -2.56
CA MET A 228 2.06 -17.46 -2.95
C MET A 228 2.63 -18.16 -1.71
N ASP A 229 3.56 -17.50 -1.01
CA ASP A 229 4.37 -18.06 0.09
C ASP A 229 3.54 -18.50 1.31
N ALA A 230 2.47 -17.78 1.64
CA ALA A 230 1.57 -18.14 2.74
C ALA A 230 0.75 -19.42 2.48
N LYS A 231 0.53 -19.78 1.20
CA LYS A 231 -0.20 -20.98 0.80
C LYS A 231 0.68 -22.22 0.90
N GLU A 232 1.90 -22.14 0.36
CA GLU A 232 2.91 -23.21 0.42
C GLU A 232 3.33 -23.53 1.87
N ARG A 233 3.44 -22.51 2.74
CA ARG A 233 3.69 -22.71 4.19
C ARG A 233 2.52 -23.37 4.93
N ALA A 234 1.27 -23.17 4.51
CA ALA A 234 0.11 -23.81 5.11
C ALA A 234 -0.03 -25.29 4.69
N GLU A 235 0.47 -25.64 3.51
CA GLU A 235 0.45 -27.00 2.95
C GLU A 235 1.60 -27.89 3.51
N SER A 236 2.52 -27.32 4.31
CA SER A 236 3.70 -28.01 4.86
C SER A 236 3.49 -28.72 6.22
N VAL A 237 2.24 -29.01 6.62
CA VAL A 237 1.90 -29.50 7.99
C VAL A 237 1.34 -30.93 8.00
N GLU A 238 1.18 -31.59 6.85
CA GLU A 238 0.71 -32.98 6.80
C GLU A 238 1.86 -33.99 6.99
N GLY A 239 1.77 -34.77 8.08
CA GLY A 239 2.45 -36.06 8.22
C GLY A 239 3.46 -36.17 9.37
N MET A 240 3.02 -36.77 10.49
CA MET A 240 3.73 -37.81 11.27
C MET A 240 2.88 -38.21 12.50
N GLU A 241 2.69 -39.51 12.74
CA GLU A 241 1.96 -40.12 13.87
C GLU A 241 2.89 -40.99 14.75
N ASP A 242 2.39 -41.47 15.91
CA ASP A 242 2.96 -42.47 16.86
C ASP A 242 4.10 -41.97 17.80
N ASP A 243 4.30 -42.33 19.09
CA ASP A 243 3.57 -43.04 20.19
C ASP A 243 4.13 -42.53 21.58
N GLY A 244 3.51 -42.66 22.78
CA GLY A 244 2.17 -43.21 23.10
C GLY A 244 1.79 -43.54 24.58
N SER A 245 2.41 -42.99 25.66
CA SER A 245 2.17 -43.46 27.07
C SER A 245 1.27 -42.59 27.99
N VAL A 246 0.91 -43.10 29.18
CA VAL A 246 -0.34 -42.70 29.88
C VAL A 246 -0.28 -41.41 30.72
N ALA A 247 0.90 -40.90 31.07
CA ALA A 247 1.01 -39.50 31.52
C ALA A 247 0.89 -38.53 30.33
N GLU A 248 1.53 -38.92 29.21
CA GLU A 248 1.49 -38.21 27.95
C GLU A 248 0.07 -38.16 27.39
N HIS A 249 -0.84 -39.10 27.68
CA HIS A 249 -2.23 -39.04 27.19
C HIS A 249 -2.95 -37.72 27.56
N THR A 250 -2.70 -37.15 28.76
CA THR A 250 -3.34 -35.87 29.13
C THR A 250 -2.60 -34.64 28.62
N ASP A 251 -1.30 -34.73 28.32
CA ASP A 251 -0.55 -33.68 27.63
C ASP A 251 -0.81 -33.70 26.12
N ALA A 252 -0.81 -34.88 25.49
CA ALA A 252 -1.19 -35.15 24.11
C ALA A 252 -2.65 -34.80 23.83
N GLU A 253 -3.61 -35.05 24.75
CA GLU A 253 -4.97 -34.51 24.60
C GLU A 253 -5.00 -32.96 24.62
N ARG A 254 -4.17 -32.34 25.47
CA ARG A 254 -4.05 -30.86 25.53
C ARG A 254 -3.38 -30.31 24.28
N ASP A 255 -2.38 -31.01 23.74
CA ASP A 255 -1.67 -30.65 22.53
C ASP A 255 -2.48 -30.93 21.26
N LEU A 256 -3.28 -31.99 21.23
CA LEU A 256 -4.27 -32.26 20.19
C LEU A 256 -5.33 -31.15 20.16
N LYS A 257 -5.95 -30.84 21.30
CA LYS A 257 -6.91 -29.71 21.41
C LYS A 257 -6.27 -28.36 21.03
N ARG A 258 -4.98 -28.17 21.32
CA ARG A 258 -4.20 -27.00 20.89
C ARG A 258 -3.95 -27.00 19.38
N ALA A 259 -3.64 -28.15 18.78
CA ALA A 259 -3.42 -28.32 17.34
C ALA A 259 -4.71 -28.14 16.54
N GLU A 260 -5.83 -28.69 17.01
CA GLU A 260 -7.17 -28.48 16.45
C GLU A 260 -7.54 -26.99 16.48
N LEU A 261 -7.42 -26.33 17.64
CA LEU A 261 -7.66 -24.89 17.75
C LEU A 261 -6.71 -24.07 16.86
N ALA A 262 -5.46 -24.50 16.72
CA ALA A 262 -4.49 -23.86 15.84
C ALA A 262 -4.87 -23.98 14.36
N LEU A 263 -5.31 -25.17 13.95
CA LEU A 263 -5.78 -25.47 12.61
C LEU A 263 -7.04 -24.66 12.26
N GLU A 264 -8.02 -24.58 13.16
CA GLU A 264 -9.22 -23.77 12.94
C GLU A 264 -8.90 -22.27 12.84
N ARG A 265 -7.98 -21.74 13.65
CA ARG A 265 -7.49 -20.36 13.49
C ARG A 265 -6.79 -20.13 12.14
N LEU A 266 -5.96 -21.08 11.69
CA LEU A 266 -5.28 -20.99 10.39
C LEU A 266 -6.27 -21.09 9.21
N LYS A 267 -7.31 -21.93 9.31
CA LYS A 267 -8.42 -22.00 8.33
C LYS A 267 -9.19 -20.68 8.28
N ALA A 268 -9.56 -20.13 9.45
CA ALA A 268 -10.26 -18.85 9.53
C ALA A 268 -9.43 -17.69 8.94
N PHE A 269 -8.14 -17.61 9.29
CA PHE A 269 -7.23 -16.63 8.72
C PHE A 269 -7.06 -16.80 7.20
N ARG A 270 -6.90 -18.03 6.71
CA ARG A 270 -6.86 -18.31 5.26
C ARG A 270 -8.14 -17.88 4.56
N HIS A 271 -9.30 -18.03 5.20
CA HIS A 271 -10.58 -17.56 4.67
C HIS A 271 -10.63 -16.04 4.62
N GLU A 272 -10.25 -15.34 5.69
CA GLU A 272 -10.16 -13.87 5.77
C GLU A 272 -9.24 -13.28 4.69
N ILE A 273 -8.06 -13.86 4.47
CA ILE A 273 -7.15 -13.46 3.39
C ILE A 273 -7.80 -13.70 2.01
N ALA A 274 -8.44 -14.86 1.82
CA ALA A 274 -9.06 -15.23 0.54
C ALA A 274 -10.34 -14.45 0.20
N THR A 275 -11.02 -13.85 1.19
CA THR A 275 -12.19 -12.99 0.99
C THR A 275 -11.81 -11.52 0.92
N SER A 276 -11.06 -11.01 1.89
CA SER A 276 -10.76 -9.59 2.01
C SER A 276 -9.62 -9.16 1.06
N TRP A 277 -8.54 -9.92 0.98
CA TRP A 277 -7.29 -9.50 0.31
C TRP A 277 -7.13 -10.01 -1.13
N LYS A 278 -8.12 -10.74 -1.66
CA LYS A 278 -8.09 -11.32 -3.01
C LYS A 278 -8.16 -10.26 -4.12
N ALA A 279 -8.97 -9.22 -3.94
CA ALA A 279 -9.07 -8.13 -4.91
C ALA A 279 -7.77 -7.30 -4.91
N GLU A 280 -7.38 -6.75 -6.06
CA GLU A 280 -6.13 -5.99 -6.17
C GLU A 280 -6.30 -4.61 -5.53
N GLU A 281 -7.49 -4.07 -5.64
CA GLU A 281 -7.95 -2.79 -5.09
C GLU A 281 -7.76 -2.78 -3.57
N HIS A 282 -8.04 -3.91 -2.91
CA HIS A 282 -7.90 -4.05 -1.46
C HIS A 282 -6.44 -4.26 -1.00
N ARG A 283 -5.51 -4.48 -1.93
CA ARG A 283 -4.06 -4.61 -1.68
C ARG A 283 -3.30 -3.30 -1.90
N VAL A 284 -3.95 -2.22 -2.35
CA VAL A 284 -3.31 -0.90 -2.52
C VAL A 284 -3.01 -0.32 -1.14
N PHE A 285 -1.73 -0.09 -0.83
CA PHE A 285 -1.30 0.44 0.46
C PHE A 285 -1.04 1.95 0.44
N GLY A 286 -0.83 2.52 -0.74
CA GLY A 286 -0.49 3.93 -0.90
C GLY A 286 -0.13 4.32 -2.33
N GLN A 287 0.25 5.59 -2.50
CA GLN A 287 0.54 6.19 -3.79
C GLN A 287 1.98 6.73 -3.85
N LEU A 288 2.70 6.49 -4.94
CA LEU A 288 4.01 7.11 -5.15
C LEU A 288 3.86 8.64 -5.26
N VAL A 289 4.55 9.38 -4.39
CA VAL A 289 4.52 10.86 -4.38
C VAL A 289 5.79 11.50 -4.88
N TRP A 290 6.97 10.92 -4.62
CA TRP A 290 8.26 11.46 -5.05
C TRP A 290 9.31 10.36 -5.23
N ALA A 291 10.14 10.45 -6.27
CA ALA A 291 11.33 9.61 -6.44
C ALA A 291 12.41 10.36 -7.27
N PRO A 292 13.53 10.79 -6.67
CA PRO A 292 14.62 11.43 -7.40
C PRO A 292 15.34 10.43 -8.34
N PRO A 293 16.02 10.90 -9.39
CA PRO A 293 16.84 10.03 -10.26
C PRO A 293 17.78 9.12 -9.48
N ILE A 294 17.91 7.85 -9.89
CA ILE A 294 18.93 6.96 -9.36
C ILE A 294 20.31 7.54 -9.68
N ALA A 295 21.05 7.88 -8.64
CA ALA A 295 22.39 8.42 -8.72
C ALA A 295 23.36 7.48 -8.01
N LEU A 296 24.32 6.92 -8.76
CA LEU A 296 25.42 6.13 -8.20
C LEU A 296 26.62 7.06 -7.98
N SER A 297 27.34 6.87 -6.88
CA SER A 297 28.59 7.59 -6.61
C SER A 297 29.57 6.75 -5.78
N THR A 298 30.86 7.02 -6.00
CA THR A 298 31.99 6.50 -5.24
C THR A 298 32.73 7.59 -4.46
N GLU A 299 32.33 8.86 -4.63
CA GLU A 299 32.98 10.00 -3.99
C GLU A 299 32.83 9.99 -2.45
N PRO A 300 33.82 10.48 -1.68
CA PRO A 300 33.71 10.62 -0.23
C PRO A 300 32.48 11.44 0.18
N GLY A 301 31.73 10.96 1.17
CA GLY A 301 30.46 11.56 1.60
C GLY A 301 29.28 11.42 0.62
N GLN A 302 29.47 10.82 -0.57
CA GLN A 302 28.40 10.52 -1.51
C GLN A 302 28.10 9.01 -1.58
N TYR A 303 26.84 8.69 -1.88
CA TYR A 303 26.30 7.34 -1.81
C TYR A 303 25.21 7.15 -2.86
N THR A 304 24.93 5.88 -3.21
CA THR A 304 23.83 5.53 -4.12
C THR A 304 22.50 6.03 -3.59
N LEU A 305 21.91 7.01 -4.28
CA LEU A 305 20.55 7.47 -4.08
C LEU A 305 19.62 6.59 -4.93
N ASP A 306 18.89 5.70 -4.27
CA ASP A 306 17.89 4.81 -4.87
C ASP A 306 16.68 4.82 -3.94
N LEU A 307 15.78 5.78 -4.17
CA LEU A 307 14.79 6.25 -3.19
C LEU A 307 13.46 6.56 -3.84
N ALA A 308 12.37 6.06 -3.25
CA ALA A 308 11.01 6.43 -3.56
C ALA A 308 10.23 6.65 -2.26
N VAL A 309 9.38 7.67 -2.24
CA VAL A 309 8.49 8.00 -1.13
C VAL A 309 7.05 7.72 -1.57
N VAL A 310 6.39 6.83 -0.83
CA VAL A 310 5.00 6.43 -1.03
C VAL A 310 4.17 7.01 0.11
N GLN A 311 3.16 7.83 -0.20
CA GLN A 311 2.19 8.27 0.81
C GLN A 311 1.26 7.09 1.12
N VAL A 312 1.22 6.67 2.39
CA VAL A 312 0.36 5.57 2.84
C VAL A 312 -1.09 6.07 2.90
N ASP A 313 -2.04 5.27 2.43
CA ASP A 313 -3.46 5.65 2.50
C ASP A 313 -3.92 5.71 3.96
N ALA A 314 -4.61 6.79 4.35
CA ALA A 314 -4.88 7.12 5.75
C ALA A 314 -5.73 6.09 6.52
N GLY A 315 -6.40 5.17 5.82
CA GLY A 315 -7.13 4.03 6.42
C GLY A 315 -6.31 2.75 6.62
N MET A 316 -5.07 2.68 6.08
CA MET A 316 -4.21 1.50 6.20
C MET A 316 -3.61 1.34 7.61
N PRO A 317 -3.03 2.37 8.26
CA PRO A 317 -2.52 2.24 9.62
C PRO A 317 -3.66 2.36 10.63
N ASP A 318 -3.66 1.55 11.69
CA ASP A 318 -4.51 1.85 12.85
C ASP A 318 -3.94 3.03 13.63
N SER A 319 -4.72 4.11 13.76
CA SER A 319 -4.40 5.23 14.64
C SER A 319 -4.15 4.82 16.10
N LYS A 320 -4.64 3.66 16.54
CA LYS A 320 -4.43 3.11 17.89
C LYS A 320 -3.25 2.15 18.00
N ASN A 321 -3.04 1.30 16.97
CA ASN A 321 -2.14 0.15 17.04
C ASN A 321 -0.93 0.22 16.09
N PHE A 322 -0.82 1.25 15.25
CA PHE A 322 0.34 1.46 14.38
C PHE A 322 1.60 1.81 15.20
N GLN A 323 2.44 0.81 15.46
CA GLN A 323 3.60 0.97 16.33
C GLN A 323 4.76 1.74 15.68
N CYS A 324 4.78 1.83 14.34
CA CYS A 324 5.78 2.48 13.48
C CYS A 324 7.23 1.97 13.65
N ASN A 325 7.89 1.63 12.54
CA ASN A 325 9.30 1.20 12.48
C ASN A 325 9.65 0.06 13.45
N VAL A 326 8.84 -1.00 13.42
CA VAL A 326 9.03 -2.23 14.22
C VAL A 326 9.42 -3.40 13.32
N VAL A 327 10.51 -4.11 13.65
CA VAL A 327 10.92 -5.35 12.99
C VAL A 327 10.39 -6.55 13.78
N ASN A 328 9.73 -7.50 13.10
CA ASN A 328 9.42 -8.80 13.69
C ASN A 328 10.63 -9.74 13.59
N ILE A 329 11.10 -10.32 14.71
CA ILE A 329 12.18 -11.33 14.71
C ILE A 329 11.71 -12.67 14.10
N GLY A 330 10.40 -12.89 13.98
CA GLY A 330 9.83 -14.12 13.43
C GLY A 330 10.08 -15.34 14.34
N LYS A 331 9.71 -16.54 13.86
CA LYS A 331 9.90 -17.81 14.61
C LYS A 331 11.23 -18.53 14.31
N LYS A 332 12.05 -18.03 13.37
CA LYS A 332 13.22 -18.74 12.81
C LYS A 332 14.33 -19.06 13.82
N TYR A 333 14.58 -18.18 14.77
CA TYR A 333 15.56 -18.39 15.84
C TYR A 333 14.84 -18.42 17.19
N THR A 334 15.26 -19.31 18.08
CA THR A 334 14.92 -19.24 19.50
C THR A 334 15.55 -18.00 20.14
N ARG A 335 15.07 -17.62 21.33
CA ARG A 335 15.67 -16.54 22.12
C ARG A 335 17.16 -16.80 22.37
N GLN A 336 17.53 -18.04 22.68
CA GLN A 336 18.91 -18.42 22.99
C GLN A 336 19.79 -18.28 21.75
N GLU A 337 19.44 -18.92 20.63
CA GLU A 337 20.23 -18.84 19.39
C GLU A 337 20.41 -17.42 18.87
N PHE A 338 19.39 -16.57 19.01
CA PHE A 338 19.48 -15.16 18.61
C PHE A 338 20.43 -14.38 19.53
N MET A 339 20.32 -14.56 20.85
CA MET A 339 21.21 -13.90 21.81
C MET A 339 22.65 -14.42 21.72
N ASP A 340 22.88 -15.72 21.53
CA ASP A 340 24.22 -16.29 21.35
C ASP A 340 24.90 -15.69 20.11
N LYS A 341 24.14 -15.54 19.01
CA LYS A 341 24.61 -14.84 17.82
C LYS A 341 24.96 -13.39 18.15
N LEU A 342 24.11 -12.62 18.83
CA LEU A 342 24.42 -11.23 19.23
C LEU A 342 25.64 -11.09 20.15
N VAL A 343 25.78 -11.96 21.16
CA VAL A 343 26.89 -11.94 22.12
C VAL A 343 28.22 -12.29 21.45
N SER A 344 28.21 -13.20 20.46
CA SER A 344 29.39 -13.51 19.63
C SER A 344 29.90 -12.33 18.78
N LEU A 345 29.23 -11.17 18.86
CA LEU A 345 29.46 -9.97 18.06
C LEU A 345 29.66 -8.71 18.91
N ASN A 346 30.01 -8.86 20.20
CA ASN A 346 30.27 -7.77 21.16
C ASN A 346 29.14 -6.75 21.40
N ASN A 347 27.92 -6.96 20.87
CA ASN A 347 26.81 -6.02 21.02
C ASN A 347 25.85 -6.43 22.14
N ALA A 348 26.20 -6.10 23.39
CA ALA A 348 25.49 -6.52 24.60
C ALA A 348 24.25 -5.67 24.96
N THR A 349 23.84 -4.70 24.12
CA THR A 349 22.80 -3.71 24.48
C THR A 349 21.37 -4.15 24.11
N LEU A 350 21.20 -4.91 23.03
CA LEU A 350 19.88 -5.32 22.52
C LEU A 350 19.28 -6.43 23.39
N ARG A 351 18.19 -6.12 24.09
CA ARG A 351 17.40 -7.10 24.86
C ARG A 351 16.39 -7.80 23.96
N PHE A 352 16.35 -9.13 23.98
CA PHE A 352 15.34 -9.90 23.24
C PHE A 352 13.92 -9.63 23.77
N PRO A 353 13.01 -9.05 22.97
CA PRO A 353 11.64 -8.75 23.41
C PRO A 353 10.78 -10.01 23.44
N ALA A 354 9.93 -10.15 24.46
CA ALA A 354 9.01 -11.29 24.59
C ALA A 354 7.97 -11.34 23.45
N SER A 355 7.56 -10.17 22.93
CA SER A 355 6.71 -10.02 21.75
C SER A 355 7.40 -10.41 20.45
N ARG A 356 8.73 -10.57 20.43
CA ARG A 356 9.59 -10.66 19.23
C ARG A 356 9.55 -9.43 18.31
N LEU A 357 8.95 -8.33 18.75
CA LEU A 357 8.88 -7.06 18.05
C LEU A 357 9.98 -6.11 18.56
N VAL A 358 10.90 -5.70 17.68
CA VAL A 358 11.97 -4.74 18.00
C VAL A 358 11.65 -3.41 17.32
N LYS A 359 11.44 -2.36 18.11
CA LYS A 359 11.28 -1.00 17.57
C LYS A 359 12.64 -0.39 17.24
N ILE A 360 12.79 0.14 16.04
CA ILE A 360 13.99 0.86 15.59
C ILE A 360 13.92 2.30 16.14
N HIS A 361 15.05 2.78 16.63
CA HIS A 361 15.21 4.12 17.18
C HIS A 361 16.61 4.66 16.88
N GLY A 362 16.70 5.96 16.68
CA GLY A 362 17.97 6.64 16.38
C GLY A 362 18.49 6.32 14.98
N GLU A 363 19.76 6.66 14.79
CA GLU A 363 20.49 6.62 13.53
C GLU A 363 21.95 6.24 13.81
N VAL A 364 22.67 5.80 12.79
CA VAL A 364 24.08 5.41 12.91
C VAL A 364 24.93 6.34 12.03
N SER A 365 25.91 7.02 12.65
CA SER A 365 26.73 8.00 11.93
C SER A 365 27.71 7.33 10.96
N GLU A 366 28.16 8.04 9.92
CA GLU A 366 29.21 7.54 9.00
C GLU A 366 30.51 7.17 9.74
N THR A 367 30.80 7.83 10.86
CA THR A 367 31.93 7.48 11.72
C THR A 367 31.75 6.14 12.42
N ASP A 368 30.54 5.80 12.87
CA ASP A 368 30.24 4.54 13.55
C ASP A 368 30.15 3.36 12.57
N ILE A 369 29.78 3.61 11.31
CA ILE A 369 29.74 2.60 10.22
C ILE A 369 31.13 2.01 9.92
N LYS A 370 32.22 2.68 10.32
CA LYS A 370 33.59 2.17 10.15
C LYS A 370 33.93 1.02 11.10
N GLU A 371 33.18 0.84 12.18
CA GLU A 371 33.33 -0.32 13.06
C GLU A 371 32.43 -1.48 12.62
N PRO A 372 32.93 -2.73 12.55
CA PRO A 372 32.12 -3.88 12.14
C PRO A 372 30.91 -4.11 13.06
N MET A 373 29.71 -3.87 12.55
CA MET A 373 28.47 -3.92 13.32
C MET A 373 27.59 -5.12 12.98
N VAL A 374 26.70 -5.47 13.91
CA VAL A 374 25.66 -6.48 13.68
C VAL A 374 24.48 -5.84 12.99
N VAL A 375 24.05 -6.45 11.89
CA VAL A 375 22.82 -6.10 11.20
C VAL A 375 21.89 -7.30 11.13
N PHE A 376 20.59 -7.05 11.21
CA PHE A 376 19.59 -8.07 11.00
C PHE A 376 18.36 -7.48 10.30
N LYS A 377 17.70 -8.30 9.48
CA LYS A 377 16.49 -7.93 8.75
C LYS A 377 15.50 -9.08 8.71
N ASN A 378 14.22 -8.76 8.76
CA ASN A 378 13.14 -9.66 8.37
C ASN A 378 12.64 -9.19 7.00
N GLY A 379 12.64 -10.06 5.99
CA GLY A 379 12.12 -9.74 4.66
C GLY A 379 11.34 -10.91 4.11
N GLY A 380 10.24 -10.65 3.39
CA GLY A 380 9.23 -11.65 3.02
C GLY A 380 9.79 -12.99 2.50
N LYS A 381 10.82 -12.94 1.64
CA LYS A 381 11.48 -14.15 1.06
C LYS A 381 12.59 -14.76 1.91
N SER A 382 13.35 -13.97 2.67
CA SER A 382 14.49 -14.47 3.46
C SER A 382 14.10 -14.91 4.88
N GLY A 383 12.95 -14.43 5.36
CA GLY A 383 12.65 -14.32 6.78
C GLY A 383 13.72 -13.51 7.52
N MET A 384 13.78 -13.72 8.85
CA MET A 384 14.80 -13.14 9.71
C MET A 384 16.21 -13.62 9.32
N THR A 385 17.16 -12.71 9.18
CA THR A 385 18.54 -12.99 8.78
C THR A 385 19.49 -12.09 9.57
N LEU A 386 20.63 -12.63 10.02
CA LEU A 386 21.67 -11.89 10.75
C LEU A 386 22.99 -11.90 9.97
N GLY A 387 23.64 -10.75 9.91
CA GLY A 387 24.93 -10.56 9.26
C GLY A 387 25.82 -9.58 10.01
N ARG A 388 27.08 -9.49 9.59
CA ARG A 388 28.04 -8.50 10.05
C ARG A 388 28.31 -7.52 8.92
N ALA A 389 27.91 -6.27 9.09
CA ALA A 389 28.27 -5.21 8.17
C ALA A 389 29.78 -4.91 8.34
N ASN A 390 30.46 -4.69 7.21
CA ASN A 390 31.88 -4.46 7.18
C ASN A 390 32.22 -2.98 7.40
N GLY A 391 33.27 -2.71 8.16
CA GLY A 391 33.80 -1.34 8.34
C GLY A 391 34.46 -0.74 7.08
N VAL A 392 34.58 -1.53 6.01
CA VAL A 392 35.23 -1.13 4.74
C VAL A 392 34.26 -1.29 3.58
N SER A 393 34.12 -0.24 2.79
CA SER A 393 33.25 -0.22 1.61
C SER A 393 33.71 -1.21 0.53
N SER A 394 32.74 -1.84 -0.11
CA SER A 394 32.89 -2.51 -1.41
C SER A 394 32.60 -1.51 -2.53
N TYR A 395 33.03 -1.83 -3.74
CA TYR A 395 32.74 -1.05 -4.94
C TYR A 395 32.15 -1.99 -6.00
N THR A 396 31.02 -1.60 -6.58
CA THR A 396 30.43 -2.34 -7.71
C THR A 396 30.47 -1.50 -8.97
N ARG A 397 30.36 -2.17 -10.12
CA ARG A 397 30.27 -1.54 -11.43
C ARG A 397 29.11 -2.15 -12.19
N THR A 398 28.08 -1.35 -12.43
CA THR A 398 26.83 -1.76 -13.10
C THR A 398 26.67 -1.02 -14.43
N CYS A 399 25.96 -1.62 -15.39
CA CYS A 399 25.62 -0.95 -16.64
C CYS A 399 24.22 -0.34 -16.52
N LEU A 400 24.12 0.99 -16.58
CA LEU A 400 22.87 1.75 -16.54
C LEU A 400 22.74 2.58 -17.81
N GLY A 401 21.67 2.37 -18.58
CA GLY A 401 21.46 3.08 -19.84
C GLY A 401 22.58 2.89 -20.87
N GLY A 402 23.22 1.72 -20.89
CA GLY A 402 24.39 1.43 -21.75
C GLY A 402 25.71 2.04 -21.28
N GLN A 403 25.72 2.76 -20.15
CA GLN A 403 26.93 3.32 -19.54
C GLN A 403 27.31 2.55 -18.28
N TYR A 404 28.58 2.18 -18.15
CA TYR A 404 29.08 1.67 -16.87
C TYR A 404 29.19 2.80 -15.85
N ARG A 405 28.61 2.57 -14.67
CA ARG A 405 28.72 3.44 -13.50
C ARG A 405 29.19 2.63 -12.30
N GLU A 406 29.84 3.30 -11.36
CA GLU A 406 30.38 2.68 -10.15
C GLU A 406 29.57 3.13 -8.93
N SER A 407 29.39 2.22 -7.98
CA SER A 407 28.72 2.51 -6.70
C SER A 407 29.58 2.06 -5.53
N ARG A 408 29.48 2.81 -4.43
CA ARG A 408 30.08 2.47 -3.14
C ARG A 408 29.03 1.79 -2.25
N GLU A 409 29.37 0.61 -1.76
CA GLU A 409 28.48 -0.28 -1.01
C GLU A 409 29.11 -0.68 0.34
N CYS A 410 28.29 -1.14 1.29
CA CYS A 410 28.68 -1.76 2.55
C CYS A 410 28.43 -3.27 2.46
N PRO A 411 29.47 -4.13 2.43
CA PRO A 411 29.29 -5.56 2.40
C PRO A 411 28.83 -6.11 3.75
N VAL A 412 27.83 -6.99 3.71
CA VAL A 412 27.28 -7.73 4.86
C VAL A 412 27.60 -9.20 4.72
N PHE A 413 28.40 -9.71 5.66
CA PHE A 413 28.76 -11.13 5.72
C PHE A 413 27.72 -11.93 6.51
N PRO A 414 27.18 -13.04 5.98
CA PRO A 414 26.22 -13.87 6.70
C PRO A 414 26.88 -14.60 7.88
N ILE A 415 26.19 -14.63 9.03
CA ILE A 415 26.67 -15.31 10.25
C ILE A 415 26.19 -16.78 10.31
N ASP A 416 25.31 -17.19 9.41
CA ASP A 416 24.71 -18.53 9.39
C ASP A 416 25.48 -19.49 8.46
N SER A 417 26.32 -20.34 9.06
CA SER A 417 27.25 -21.23 8.33
C SER A 417 26.58 -22.44 7.66
N ARG A 418 25.31 -22.75 7.95
CA ARG A 418 24.64 -23.95 7.39
C ARG A 418 23.68 -23.68 6.24
N ARG A 419 23.12 -22.47 6.12
CA ARG A 419 22.24 -22.09 4.99
C ARG A 419 22.39 -20.60 4.67
N ALA A 420 23.26 -20.28 3.71
CA ALA A 420 23.37 -18.95 3.11
C ALA A 420 22.09 -18.58 2.32
N ARG A 421 21.05 -18.11 3.03
CA ARG A 421 19.80 -17.54 2.48
C ARG A 421 19.76 -16.01 2.60
N PHE A 422 20.93 -15.36 2.63
CA PHE A 422 21.04 -13.92 2.38
C PHE A 422 20.92 -13.58 0.88
N LEU A 423 20.98 -14.59 0.01
CA LEU A 423 21.29 -14.49 -1.42
C LEU A 423 20.31 -15.35 -2.25
N ARG A 424 20.10 -14.99 -3.52
CA ARG A 424 19.57 -15.95 -4.52
C ARG A 424 20.56 -17.12 -4.69
N ARG A 425 20.07 -18.26 -5.16
CA ARG A 425 20.92 -19.36 -5.66
C ARG A 425 21.71 -18.85 -6.88
N GLU A 426 22.95 -18.40 -6.69
CA GLU A 426 24.07 -18.67 -7.62
C GLU A 426 25.45 -18.15 -7.18
N THR A 427 25.54 -17.11 -6.35
CA THR A 427 26.83 -16.65 -5.78
C THR A 427 26.94 -16.92 -4.29
N ARG A 428 28.13 -17.35 -3.84
CA ARG A 428 28.48 -17.52 -2.41
C ARG A 428 29.21 -16.28 -1.86
N GLU A 429 28.77 -15.10 -2.28
CA GLU A 429 29.45 -13.81 -2.05
C GLU A 429 28.68 -12.95 -1.02
N PRO A 430 29.33 -12.00 -0.32
CA PRO A 430 28.66 -11.13 0.65
C PRO A 430 27.56 -10.28 -0.01
N ALA A 431 26.48 -10.01 0.75
CA ALA A 431 25.42 -9.11 0.27
C ALA A 431 25.92 -7.66 0.32
N LEU A 432 25.68 -6.88 -0.73
CA LEU A 432 26.11 -5.48 -0.80
C LEU A 432 24.91 -4.56 -0.54
N LEU A 433 25.07 -3.60 0.38
CA LEU A 433 24.06 -2.63 0.78
C LEU A 433 24.58 -1.20 0.54
N THR A 434 23.83 -0.34 -0.15
CA THR A 434 24.29 1.05 -0.32
C THR A 434 24.33 1.78 1.04
N PRO A 435 25.12 2.84 1.26
CA PRO A 435 25.12 3.48 2.57
C PRO A 435 23.93 4.42 2.85
N TRP A 436 23.17 4.89 1.84
CA TRP A 436 21.79 5.36 2.10
C TRP A 436 20.88 4.18 2.51
N VAL A 437 21.15 2.98 1.98
CA VAL A 437 20.60 1.69 2.43
C VAL A 437 21.19 1.24 3.80
N VAL A 438 22.13 1.97 4.41
CA VAL A 438 22.46 1.81 5.85
C VAL A 438 21.52 2.63 6.75
N TRP A 439 20.78 3.61 6.20
CA TRP A 439 19.74 4.34 6.93
C TRP A 439 18.33 3.84 6.63
N ALA A 440 18.01 3.48 5.38
CA ALA A 440 16.69 2.97 4.98
C ALA A 440 16.67 1.47 4.61
N GLY A 441 17.84 0.87 4.36
CA GLY A 441 17.97 -0.46 3.76
C GLY A 441 18.17 -1.61 4.74
N TRP A 442 17.86 -1.40 6.01
CA TRP A 442 17.68 -2.50 6.97
C TRP A 442 16.41 -3.31 6.64
N SER A 443 15.60 -2.85 5.67
CA SER A 443 14.43 -3.53 5.10
C SER A 443 14.42 -3.62 3.56
N LEU A 444 15.15 -2.78 2.82
CA LEU A 444 15.16 -2.80 1.35
C LEU A 444 16.08 -3.92 0.80
N GLY A 445 15.53 -4.76 -0.08
CA GLY A 445 16.26 -5.87 -0.70
C GLY A 445 17.37 -5.40 -1.63
N GLY A 446 18.52 -6.08 -1.59
CA GLY A 446 19.64 -5.81 -2.49
C GLY A 446 19.36 -6.23 -3.94
N TRP A 447 20.06 -5.58 -4.87
CA TRP A 447 19.90 -5.72 -6.32
C TRP A 447 20.17 -7.16 -6.80
N GLY A 448 19.39 -7.62 -7.79
CA GLY A 448 19.57 -8.95 -8.38
C GLY A 448 18.90 -9.08 -9.75
N TRP A 449 19.61 -8.71 -10.81
CA TRP A 449 19.19 -8.93 -12.20
C TRP A 449 19.05 -10.43 -12.46
N GLY A 450 17.83 -10.86 -12.81
CA GLY A 450 17.56 -12.22 -13.29
C GLY A 450 17.50 -12.22 -14.80
N GLY A 451 18.57 -12.68 -15.46
CA GLY A 451 18.59 -12.94 -16.89
C GLY A 451 18.46 -14.43 -17.19
N SER A 452 17.24 -14.88 -17.49
CA SER A 452 16.93 -16.13 -18.22
C SER A 452 15.47 -16.15 -18.65
#